data_AF-A0A9D1UNC2-F1
#
_entry.id   AF-A0A9D1UNC2-F1
#
_cell.length_a   1.000
_cell.length_b   1.000
_cell.length_c   1.000
_cell.angle_alpha   90.00
_cell.angle_beta   90.00
_cell.angle_gamma   90.00
#
_symmetry.space_group_name_H-M   'P 1'
#
loop_
_entity.id
_entity.type
_entity.pdbx_description
1 polymer ?
#
loop_
_entity_poly.entity_id
_entity_poly.type
_entity_poly.pdbx_seq_one_letter_code
_entity_poly.pdbx_strand_id
1 'polypeptide(L)'
;MSKLRDFVYAVLAGISISIGGVVYLSLENKMVGALLFSVGLFTVCTFGLNLFTGKVCYLPGKGASYVGWLALVWLGNLVGAELTGLLVRATRIGAALSERAMGLCETKLGDSLPSIFILAIFCNIMIYIGVENYRSNPHEVGKYLGIVFGV
;
A
#
# COMPACT_ATOMS: atom_id res chain seq x y z
N MET A 1 -19.07 -13.68 -2.55
CA MET A 1 -18.16 -13.32 -1.43
C MET A 1 -18.85 -12.23 -0.62
N SER A 2 -18.87 -12.28 0.72
CA SER A 2 -19.63 -11.29 1.51
C SER A 2 -18.92 -9.94 1.51
N LYS A 3 -19.67 -8.84 1.29
CA LYS A 3 -19.12 -7.47 1.29
C LYS A 3 -18.35 -7.15 2.57
N LEU A 4 -18.81 -7.69 3.71
CA LEU A 4 -18.15 -7.55 5.01
C LEU A 4 -16.74 -8.15 4.99
N ARG A 5 -16.58 -9.38 4.47
CA ARG A 5 -15.26 -10.02 4.40
C ARG A 5 -14.31 -9.26 3.50
N ASP A 6 -14.80 -8.80 2.34
CA ASP A 6 -13.98 -8.03 1.41
C ASP A 6 -13.51 -6.70 2.01
N PHE A 7 -14.38 -6.05 2.80
CA PHE A 7 -14.05 -4.84 3.55
C PHE A 7 -13.03 -5.11 4.65
N VAL A 8 -13.19 -6.17 5.45
CA VAL A 8 -12.19 -6.56 6.47
C VAL A 8 -10.82 -6.82 5.82
N TYR A 9 -10.79 -7.52 4.69
CA TYR A 9 -9.55 -7.80 3.97
C TYR A 9 -8.93 -6.52 3.41
N ALA A 10 -9.75 -5.53 3.06
CA ALA A 10 -9.27 -4.22 2.64
C ALA A 10 -8.72 -3.39 3.82
N VAL A 11 -9.35 -3.44 4.98
CA VAL A 11 -8.82 -2.82 6.21
C VAL A 11 -7.47 -3.42 6.57
N LEU A 12 -7.35 -4.75 6.56
CA LEU A 12 -6.08 -5.45 6.84
C LEU A 12 -5.00 -5.10 5.81
N ALA A 13 -5.35 -4.93 4.53
CA ALA A 13 -4.39 -4.47 3.52
C ALA A 13 -3.90 -3.05 3.82
N GLY A 14 -4.80 -2.14 4.21
CA GLY A 14 -4.44 -0.78 4.62
C GLY A 14 -3.48 -0.78 5.81
N ILE A 15 -3.78 -1.56 6.84
CA ILE A 15 -2.92 -1.74 8.01
C ILE A 15 -1.54 -2.27 7.59
N SER A 16 -1.50 -3.29 6.73
CA SER A 16 -0.24 -3.92 6.28
C SER A 16 0.67 -2.91 5.57
N ILE A 17 0.13 -2.12 4.64
CA ILE A 17 0.90 -1.08 3.94
C ILE A 17 1.34 0.03 4.90
N SER A 18 0.48 0.45 5.83
CA SER A 18 0.83 1.47 6.82
C SER A 18 1.89 1.01 7.81
N ILE A 19 1.95 -0.27 8.18
CA ILE A 19 3.06 -0.84 8.95
C ILE A 19 4.38 -0.68 8.17
N GLY A 20 4.38 -0.98 6.86
CA GLY A 20 5.52 -0.70 5.99
C GLY A 20 5.92 0.78 6.01
N GLY A 21 4.95 1.68 5.95
CA GLY A 21 5.16 3.13 6.05
C GLY A 21 5.76 3.56 7.39
N VAL A 22 5.30 2.97 8.50
CA VAL A 22 5.86 3.22 9.84
C VAL A 22 7.32 2.78 9.90
N VAL A 23 7.66 1.61 9.33
CA VAL A 23 9.05 1.14 9.26
C VAL A 23 9.91 2.09 8.42
N TYR A 24 9.43 2.50 7.25
CA TYR A 24 10.12 3.47 6.39
C TYR A 24 10.43 4.77 7.14
N LEU A 25 9.44 5.33 7.83
CA LEU A 25 9.59 6.57 8.59
C LEU A 25 10.45 6.42 9.85
N SER A 26 10.58 5.20 10.39
CA SER A 26 11.37 4.93 11.58
C SER A 26 12.87 4.90 11.29
N LEU A 27 13.26 4.60 10.05
CA LEU A 27 14.64 4.43 9.65
C LEU A 27 15.25 5.70 9.05
N GLU A 28 16.51 5.96 9.38
CA GLU A 28 17.26 7.10 8.83
C GLU A 28 17.77 6.83 7.40
N ASN A 29 18.17 5.58 7.13
CA ASN A 29 18.62 5.18 5.82
C ASN A 29 17.42 4.88 4.91
N LYS A 30 17.16 5.77 3.96
CA LYS A 30 16.04 5.66 3.00
C LYS A 30 16.05 4.35 2.20
N MET A 31 17.22 3.81 1.86
CA MET A 31 17.31 2.54 1.11
C MET A 31 16.89 1.35 1.98
N VAL A 32 17.36 1.29 3.22
CA VAL A 32 16.94 0.24 4.17
C VAL A 32 15.45 0.39 4.50
N GLY A 33 14.97 1.62 4.67
CA GLY A 33 13.56 1.93 4.85
C GLY A 33 12.70 1.42 3.70
N ALA A 34 13.10 1.70 2.46
CA ALA A 34 12.37 1.23 1.26
C ALA A 34 12.39 -0.29 1.15
N LEU A 35 13.55 -0.92 1.40
CA LEU A 35 13.65 -2.38 1.42
C LEU A 35 12.69 -3.02 2.44
N LEU A 36 12.61 -2.48 3.66
CA LEU A 36 11.72 -3.02 4.69
C LEU A 36 10.25 -2.61 4.52
N PHE A 37 9.96 -1.55 3.75
CA PHE A 37 8.58 -1.22 3.34
C PHE A 37 7.92 -2.39 2.59
N SER A 38 8.71 -3.22 1.90
CA SER A 38 8.25 -4.43 1.20
C SER A 38 7.48 -5.41 2.09
N VAL A 39 7.69 -5.39 3.42
CA VAL A 39 6.95 -6.22 4.40
C VAL A 39 5.44 -5.98 4.28
N GLY A 40 5.02 -4.74 4.01
CA GLY A 40 3.60 -4.42 3.82
C GLY A 40 3.01 -5.12 2.61
N LEU A 41 3.66 -5.00 1.44
CA LEU A 41 3.19 -5.63 0.21
C LEU A 41 3.32 -7.16 0.26
N PHE A 42 4.38 -7.67 0.89
CA PHE A 42 4.58 -9.10 1.16
C PHE A 42 3.41 -9.68 1.95
N THR A 43 3.00 -9.00 3.01
CA THR A 43 1.85 -9.41 3.85
C THR A 43 0.56 -9.41 3.04
N VAL A 44 0.31 -8.34 2.28
CA VAL A 44 -0.86 -8.24 1.39
C VAL A 44 -0.93 -9.42 0.41
N CYS A 45 0.18 -9.70 -0.27
CA CYS A 45 0.26 -10.75 -1.27
C CYS A 45 0.11 -12.15 -0.66
N THR A 46 0.82 -12.41 0.45
CA THR A 46 0.84 -13.72 1.11
C THR A 46 -0.51 -14.10 1.70
N PHE A 47 -1.22 -13.14 2.30
CA PHE A 47 -2.55 -13.38 2.88
C PHE A 47 -3.70 -13.13 1.89
N GLY A 48 -3.42 -12.76 0.64
CA GLY A 48 -4.43 -12.48 -0.37
C GLY A 48 -5.37 -11.31 -0.01
N LEU A 49 -4.83 -10.30 0.67
CA LEU A 49 -5.61 -9.14 1.12
C LEU A 49 -6.03 -8.24 -0.05
N ASN A 50 -7.05 -7.41 0.19
CA ASN A 50 -7.59 -6.53 -0.84
C ASN A 50 -6.90 -5.17 -0.80
N LEU A 51 -5.81 -5.02 -1.55
CA LEU A 51 -5.15 -3.73 -1.75
C LEU A 51 -5.63 -3.09 -3.06
N PHE A 52 -6.14 -1.86 -3.00
CA PHE A 52 -6.68 -1.15 -4.17
C PHE A 52 -5.67 -1.08 -5.33
N THR A 53 -4.45 -0.63 -5.06
CA THR A 53 -3.37 -0.51 -6.07
C THR A 53 -2.99 -1.87 -6.67
N GLY A 54 -3.06 -2.94 -5.87
CA GLY A 54 -2.85 -4.32 -6.35
C GLY A 54 -4.03 -4.91 -7.12
N LYS A 55 -5.19 -4.25 -7.18
CA LYS A 55 -6.41 -4.77 -7.82
C LYS A 55 -6.92 -3.91 -8.98
N VAL A 56 -6.61 -2.61 -8.97
CA VAL A 56 -7.14 -1.62 -9.94
C VAL A 56 -6.75 -1.94 -11.38
N CYS A 57 -5.56 -2.48 -11.61
CA CYS A 57 -5.09 -2.85 -12.96
C CYS A 57 -5.86 -4.02 -13.59
N TYR A 58 -6.66 -4.76 -12.80
CA TYR A 58 -7.56 -5.81 -13.32
C TYR A 58 -8.96 -5.28 -13.68
N LEU A 59 -9.17 -3.96 -13.66
CA LEU A 59 -10.44 -3.32 -14.05
C LEU A 59 -10.85 -3.56 -15.51
N PRO A 60 -9.95 -3.53 -16.52
CA PRO A 60 -10.33 -3.74 -17.90
C PRO A 60 -11.14 -5.04 -18.08
N GLY A 61 -12.37 -4.92 -18.59
CA GLY A 61 -13.27 -6.05 -18.82
C GLY A 61 -14.13 -6.51 -17.63
N LYS A 62 -14.05 -5.88 -16.44
CA LYS A 62 -14.80 -6.34 -15.23
C LYS A 62 -16.12 -5.61 -14.89
N GLY A 63 -16.48 -4.58 -15.66
CA GLY A 63 -17.78 -3.90 -15.54
C GLY A 63 -17.98 -3.07 -14.25
N ALA A 64 -19.17 -2.46 -14.11
CA ALA A 64 -19.47 -1.50 -13.05
C ALA A 64 -19.49 -2.09 -11.62
N SER A 65 -19.83 -3.37 -11.48
CA SER A 65 -19.81 -4.06 -10.18
C SER A 65 -18.40 -4.13 -9.59
N TYR A 66 -17.38 -4.29 -10.45
CA TYR A 66 -15.98 -4.28 -10.03
C TYR A 66 -15.51 -2.88 -9.63
N VAL A 67 -15.99 -1.83 -10.30
CA VAL A 67 -15.73 -0.43 -9.88
C VAL A 67 -16.28 -0.17 -8.47
N GLY A 68 -17.52 -0.57 -8.21
CA GLY A 68 -18.11 -0.45 -6.87
C GLY A 68 -17.37 -1.25 -5.81
N TRP A 69 -16.87 -2.43 -6.18
CA TRP A 69 -16.01 -3.23 -5.30
C TRP A 69 -14.65 -2.56 -5.05
N LEU A 70 -14.00 -2.00 -6.07
CA LEU A 70 -12.75 -1.25 -5.92
C LEU A 70 -12.92 -0.04 -5.01
N ALA A 71 -14.05 0.66 -5.08
CA ALA A 71 -14.36 1.76 -4.16
C ALA A 71 -14.47 1.28 -2.71
N LEU A 72 -15.12 0.14 -2.47
CA LEU A 72 -15.18 -0.49 -1.15
C LEU A 72 -13.79 -0.89 -0.65
N VAL A 73 -12.94 -1.43 -1.53
CA VAL A 73 -11.55 -1.78 -1.21
C VAL A 73 -10.73 -0.54 -0.87
N TRP A 74 -10.86 0.53 -1.64
CA TRP A 74 -10.18 1.80 -1.38
C TRP A 74 -10.57 2.38 -0.01
N LEU A 75 -11.87 2.40 0.31
CA LEU A 75 -12.37 2.84 1.61
C LEU A 75 -11.82 1.99 2.75
N GLY A 76 -11.79 0.67 2.59
CA GLY A 76 -11.19 -0.22 3.59
C GLY A 76 -9.70 0.06 3.80
N ASN A 77 -8.94 0.26 2.71
CA ASN A 77 -7.51 0.60 2.82
C ASN A 77 -7.30 1.93 3.57
N LEU A 78 -8.13 2.94 3.29
CA LEU A 78 -8.10 4.23 3.98
C LEU A 78 -8.33 4.06 5.49
N VAL A 79 -9.38 3.32 5.88
CA VAL A 79 -9.68 3.02 7.29
C VAL A 79 -8.52 2.30 7.96
N GLY A 80 -7.94 1.29 7.31
CA GLY A 80 -6.78 0.57 7.87
C GLY A 80 -5.56 1.47 8.07
N ALA A 81 -5.31 2.39 7.14
CA ALA A 81 -4.21 3.32 7.23
C ALA A 81 -4.40 4.36 8.34
N GLU A 82 -5.61 4.93 8.44
CA GLU A 82 -5.97 5.88 9.50
C GLU A 82 -5.87 5.24 10.88
N LEU A 83 -6.43 4.04 11.06
CA LEU A 83 -6.33 3.28 12.32
C LEU A 83 -4.88 3.08 12.74
N THR A 84 -4.01 2.68 11.80
CA THR A 84 -2.58 2.50 12.09
C THR A 84 -1.93 3.81 12.51
N GLY A 85 -2.21 4.91 11.81
CA GLY A 85 -1.68 6.23 12.15
C GLY A 85 -2.13 6.70 13.54
N LEU A 86 -3.42 6.54 13.87
CA LEU A 86 -3.96 6.90 15.19
C LEU A 86 -3.33 6.08 16.32
N LEU A 87 -3.19 4.77 16.11
CA LEU A 87 -2.55 3.89 17.09
C LEU A 87 -1.08 4.25 17.30
N VAL A 88 -0.32 4.48 16.22
CA VAL A 88 1.10 4.86 16.30
C VAL A 88 1.28 6.21 17.00
N ARG A 89 0.42 7.20 16.72
CA ARG A 89 0.42 8.50 17.41
C ARG A 89 0.21 8.37 18.92
N ALA A 90 -0.50 7.35 19.37
CA ALA A 90 -0.73 7.07 20.80
C ALA A 90 0.44 6.33 21.48
N THR A 91 1.56 6.09 20.80
CA THR A 91 2.74 5.41 21.35
C THR A 91 3.92 6.35 21.58
N ARG A 92 4.97 5.86 22.25
CA ARG A 92 6.22 6.59 22.51
C ARG A 92 6.94 7.10 21.25
N ILE A 93 6.73 6.46 20.09
CA ILE A 93 7.36 6.87 18.82
C ILE A 93 6.51 7.88 18.04
N GLY A 94 5.30 8.16 18.51
CA GLY A 94 4.30 8.96 17.80
C GLY A 94 4.75 10.38 17.49
N ALA A 95 5.39 11.06 18.43
CA ALA A 95 5.84 12.45 18.24
C ALA A 95 6.86 12.57 17.11
N ALA A 96 7.94 11.78 17.16
CA ALA A 96 9.01 11.79 16.15
C ALA A 96 8.50 11.38 14.76
N LEU A 97 7.62 10.37 14.69
CA LEU A 97 7.03 9.93 13.42
C LEU A 97 6.04 10.96 12.86
N SER A 98 5.28 11.65 13.71
CA SER A 98 4.34 12.69 13.28
C SER A 98 5.08 13.86 12.64
N GLU A 99 6.21 14.29 13.21
CA GLU A 99 7.05 15.34 12.64
C GLU A 99 7.60 14.94 11.26
N ARG A 100 8.16 13.73 11.14
CA ARG A 100 8.64 13.20 9.84
C ARG A 100 7.51 13.08 8.82
N ALA A 101 6.35 12.61 9.24
CA ALA A 101 5.17 12.48 8.38
C ALA A 101 4.66 13.86 7.91
N MET A 102 4.72 14.89 8.76
CA MET A 102 4.28 16.24 8.42
C MET A 102 5.07 16.81 7.24
N GLY A 103 6.40 16.70 7.24
CA GLY A 103 7.22 17.17 6.10
C GLY A 103 6.92 16.43 4.78
N LEU A 104 6.60 15.13 4.86
CA LEU A 104 6.14 14.35 3.70
C LEU A 104 4.75 14.80 3.23
N CYS A 105 3.83 15.06 4.14
CA CYS A 105 2.50 15.58 3.83
C CYS A 105 2.59 16.95 3.16
N GLU A 106 3.39 17.88 3.68
CA GLU A 106 3.60 19.21 3.08
C GLU A 106 4.16 19.11 1.67
N THR A 107 5.18 18.26 1.46
CA THR A 107 5.74 18.03 0.12
C THR A 107 4.69 17.49 -0.85
N LYS A 108 3.89 16.50 -0.43
CA LYS A 108 2.88 15.86 -1.28
C LYS A 108 1.68 16.78 -1.56
N LEU A 109 1.24 17.55 -0.57
CA LEU A 109 0.08 18.46 -0.68
C LEU A 109 0.44 19.77 -1.38
N GLY A 110 1.71 20.19 -1.33
CA GLY A 110 2.22 21.34 -2.05
C GLY A 110 2.60 21.07 -3.51
N ASP A 111 2.52 19.82 -3.97
CA ASP A 111 2.86 19.45 -5.34
C ASP A 111 1.72 19.77 -6.33
N SER A 112 2.08 19.97 -7.60
CA SER A 112 1.14 20.24 -8.68
C SER A 112 0.36 18.98 -9.09
N LEU A 113 -0.89 19.15 -9.49
CA LEU A 113 -1.73 18.04 -9.96
C LEU A 113 -1.12 17.22 -11.10
N PRO A 114 -0.47 17.84 -12.13
CA PRO A 114 0.19 17.06 -13.18
C PRO A 114 1.34 16.19 -12.67
N SER A 115 2.16 16.71 -11.75
CA SER A 115 3.25 15.95 -11.13
C SER A 115 2.71 14.73 -10.36
N ILE A 116 1.73 14.95 -9.48
CA ILE A 116 1.09 13.88 -8.69
C ILE A 116 0.49 12.80 -9.61
N PHE A 117 -0.15 13.20 -10.70
CA PHE A 117 -0.73 12.27 -11.67
C PHE A 117 0.33 11.38 -12.32
N ILE A 118 1.45 11.96 -12.78
CA ILE A 118 2.57 11.21 -13.38
C ILE A 118 3.20 10.26 -12.35
N LEU A 119 3.46 10.75 -11.14
CA LEU A 119 4.02 9.93 -10.05
C LEU A 119 3.08 8.77 -9.66
N ALA A 120 1.77 9.00 -9.63
CA ALA A 120 0.78 7.97 -9.34
C ALA A 120 0.78 6.84 -10.39
N ILE A 121 0.97 7.17 -11.67
CA ILE A 121 1.11 6.17 -12.74
C ILE A 121 2.34 5.29 -12.49
N PHE A 122 3.52 5.90 -12.33
CA PHE A 122 4.76 5.15 -12.12
C PHE A 122 4.72 4.31 -10.83
N CYS A 123 4.20 4.87 -9.75
CA CYS A 123 4.01 4.15 -8.49
C CYS A 123 3.14 2.90 -8.70
N ASN A 124 1.98 3.05 -9.37
CA ASN A 124 1.07 1.92 -9.52
C ASN A 124 1.58 0.88 -10.54
N ILE A 125 2.41 1.26 -11.52
CA ILE A 125 3.13 0.31 -12.37
C ILE A 125 4.02 -0.59 -11.52
N MET A 126 4.82 -0.02 -10.60
CA MET A 126 5.71 -0.79 -9.74
C MET A 126 4.95 -1.74 -8.81
N ILE A 127 3.87 -1.26 -8.18
CA ILE A 127 3.02 -2.11 -7.32
C ILE A 127 2.39 -3.24 -8.13
N TYR A 128 1.89 -2.96 -9.34
CA TYR A 128 1.34 -3.99 -10.21
C TYR A 128 2.38 -5.04 -10.60
N ILE A 129 3.60 -4.62 -10.95
CA ILE A 129 4.71 -5.54 -11.24
C ILE A 129 4.99 -6.45 -10.04
N GLY A 130 5.03 -5.91 -8.81
CA GLY A 130 5.26 -6.70 -7.61
C GLY A 130 4.15 -7.72 -7.34
N VAL A 131 2.88 -7.30 -7.47
CA VAL A 131 1.72 -8.18 -7.29
C VAL A 131 1.65 -9.26 -8.37
N GLU A 132 1.88 -8.90 -9.64
CA GLU A 132 1.79 -9.83 -10.75
C GLU A 132 2.96 -10.83 -10.73
N ASN A 133 4.18 -10.41 -10.34
CA ASN A 133 5.27 -11.34 -10.11
C ASN A 133 4.96 -12.32 -8.99
N TYR A 134 4.43 -11.85 -7.86
CA TYR A 134 4.06 -12.76 -6.77
C TYR A 134 3.02 -13.80 -7.21
N ARG A 135 2.06 -13.38 -8.04
CA ARG A 135 0.98 -14.23 -8.54
C ARG A 135 1.43 -15.23 -9.60
N SER A 136 2.22 -14.78 -10.56
CA SER A 136 2.39 -15.46 -11.85
C SER A 136 3.82 -15.93 -12.11
N ASN A 137 4.80 -15.55 -11.30
CA ASN A 137 6.18 -16.03 -11.45
C ASN A 137 6.27 -17.52 -11.07
N PRO A 138 6.79 -18.39 -11.94
CA PRO A 138 6.88 -19.83 -11.66
C PRO A 138 7.94 -20.16 -10.60
N HIS A 139 8.88 -19.25 -10.33
CA HIS A 139 9.96 -19.45 -9.38
C HIS A 139 9.63 -18.77 -8.04
N GLU A 140 9.68 -19.53 -6.95
CA GLU A 140 9.38 -19.03 -5.59
C GLU A 140 10.26 -17.82 -5.21
N VAL A 141 11.57 -17.88 -5.48
CA VAL A 141 12.47 -16.73 -5.25
C VAL A 141 12.05 -15.52 -6.07
N GLY A 142 11.64 -15.73 -7.33
CA GLY A 142 11.17 -14.66 -8.22
C GLY A 142 9.91 -13.96 -7.71
N LYS A 143 9.00 -14.69 -7.05
CA LYS A 143 7.79 -14.11 -6.43
C LYS A 143 8.16 -13.08 -5.36
N TYR A 144 9.07 -13.45 -4.45
CA TYR A 144 9.47 -12.58 -3.34
C TYR A 144 10.36 -11.42 -3.80
N LEU A 145 11.26 -11.65 -4.75
CA LEU A 145 12.07 -10.58 -5.36
C LEU A 145 11.19 -9.58 -6.12
N GLY A 146 10.14 -10.05 -6.80
CA GLY A 146 9.17 -9.17 -7.45
C GLY A 146 8.52 -8.19 -6.48
N ILE A 147 8.18 -8.64 -5.28
CA ILE A 147 7.67 -7.75 -4.21
C ILE A 147 8.75 -6.75 -3.80
N VAL A 148 9.96 -7.20 -3.50
CA VAL A 148 11.05 -6.35 -3.01
C VAL A 148 11.44 -5.25 -4.01
N PHE A 149 11.51 -5.57 -5.30
CA PHE A 149 11.85 -4.60 -6.34
C PHE A 149 10.64 -3.78 -6.82
N GLY A 150 9.42 -4.18 -6.45
CA GLY A 150 8.18 -3.49 -6.80
C GLY A 150 7.78 -2.38 -5.83
N VAL A 151 8.53 -2.16 -4.75
CA VAL A 151 8.33 -1.09 -3.76
C VAL A 151 9.51 -0.12 -3.69
#